data_AF-A0A7X6TJ05-F1
#
_entry.id   AF-A0A7X6TJ05-F1
#
_cell.length_a   1.000
_cell.length_b   1.000
_cell.length_c   1.000
_cell.angle_alpha   90.00
_cell.angle_beta   90.00
_cell.angle_gamma   90.00
#
_symmetry.space_group_name_H-M   'P 1'
#
loop_
_entity.id
_entity.type
_entity.pdbx_description
1 polymer ?
#
loop_
_entity_poly.entity_id
_entity_poly.type
_entity_poly.pdbx_seq_one_letter_code
_entity_poly.pdbx_strand_id
1 'polypeptide(L)'
;DLLVNLPRVKAHQQMRVTLAVKNYFGCVSGFHKPWWHMRHGGDKPRFPALLVALLAVLPDGLSLVDGVVAMHESGPVHGEPYPLGLLACATNPVAVDTALLAVLGVDPELSPLWREARRVGLPGTRLDELHFPEAAPADLAVRDFVVPATLNPIRFNPFRFAKNSLRRLVLRLTGN
;
A
#
# COMPACT_ATOMS: atom_id res chain seq x y z
N ASP A 1 6.94 -22.19 -8.30
CA ASP A 1 6.63 -20.81 -8.78
C ASP A 1 7.06 -19.78 -7.75
N LEU A 2 7.33 -18.54 -8.17
CA LEU A 2 7.72 -17.43 -7.31
C LEU A 2 6.83 -16.22 -7.59
N LEU A 3 6.23 -15.62 -6.56
CA LEU A 3 5.45 -14.39 -6.70
C LEU A 3 6.35 -13.16 -6.53
N VAL A 4 6.52 -12.39 -7.60
CA VAL A 4 7.30 -11.15 -7.57
C VAL A 4 6.37 -9.94 -7.52
N ASN A 5 6.50 -9.14 -6.46
CA ASN A 5 5.71 -7.95 -6.18
C ASN A 5 6.53 -6.69 -6.50
N LEU A 6 6.00 -5.81 -7.35
CA LEU A 6 6.69 -4.60 -7.83
C LEU A 6 5.92 -3.31 -7.46
N PRO A 7 5.83 -2.97 -6.16
CA PRO A 7 5.17 -1.75 -5.71
C PRO A 7 6.00 -0.51 -6.07
N ARG A 8 5.33 0.65 -6.17
CA ARG A 8 5.96 1.97 -6.23
C ARG A 8 5.68 2.74 -4.96
N VAL A 9 6.69 3.43 -4.41
CA VAL A 9 6.55 4.25 -3.20
C VAL A 9 5.63 5.44 -3.45
N LYS A 10 4.53 5.53 -2.71
CA LYS A 10 3.60 6.67 -2.81
C LYS A 10 2.99 7.04 -1.47
N ALA A 11 2.77 8.32 -1.22
CA ALA A 11 1.77 8.81 -0.28
C ALA A 11 0.37 8.36 -0.70
N HIS A 12 -0.51 8.11 0.27
CA HIS A 12 -1.86 7.61 -0.01
C HIS A 12 -2.92 8.19 0.94
N GLN A 13 -3.89 8.90 0.37
CA GLN A 13 -4.98 9.54 1.10
C GLN A 13 -5.79 8.63 2.04
N GLN A 14 -5.86 7.32 1.80
CA GLN A 14 -6.66 6.40 2.63
C GLN A 14 -5.84 5.43 3.48
N MET A 15 -4.53 5.31 3.20
CA MET A 15 -3.66 4.28 3.78
C MET A 15 -2.34 4.83 4.27
N ARG A 16 -2.20 6.17 4.32
CA ARG A 16 -0.97 6.92 4.57
C ARG A 16 0.07 6.76 3.47
N VAL A 17 0.43 5.52 3.12
CA VAL A 17 1.38 5.16 2.08
C VAL A 17 0.89 3.99 1.23
N THR A 18 1.49 3.81 0.06
CA THR A 18 1.42 2.61 -0.77
C THR A 18 2.84 2.07 -0.92
N LEU A 19 3.03 0.86 -0.42
CA LEU A 19 4.29 0.10 -0.43
C LEU A 19 3.97 -1.37 -0.79
N ALA A 20 4.73 -2.34 -0.31
CA ALA A 20 4.62 -3.75 -0.69
C ALA A 20 3.31 -4.40 -0.28
N VAL A 21 2.90 -4.28 1.00
CA VAL A 21 1.67 -4.95 1.49
C VAL A 21 0.45 -4.45 0.73
N LYS A 22 0.35 -3.13 0.51
CA LYS A 22 -0.78 -2.54 -0.22
C LYS A 22 -0.86 -3.00 -1.67
N ASN A 23 0.28 -3.26 -2.31
CA ASN A 23 0.32 -3.64 -3.73
C ASN A 23 -0.24 -5.05 -3.98
N TYR A 24 -0.17 -5.94 -2.99
CA TYR A 24 -0.82 -7.26 -3.06
C TYR A 24 -2.35 -7.19 -3.16
N PHE A 25 -2.97 -6.05 -2.85
CA PHE A 25 -4.39 -5.86 -3.21
C PHE A 25 -4.62 -6.01 -4.72
N GLY A 26 -3.59 -5.79 -5.55
CA GLY A 26 -3.54 -6.12 -6.97
C GLY A 26 -4.06 -7.52 -7.29
N CYS A 27 -3.72 -8.52 -6.46
CA CYS A 27 -4.09 -9.93 -6.62
C CYS A 27 -5.59 -10.20 -6.41
N VAL A 28 -6.33 -9.28 -5.77
CA VAL A 28 -7.79 -9.38 -5.68
C VAL A 28 -8.40 -9.00 -7.02
N SER A 29 -8.98 -9.97 -7.73
CA SER A 29 -9.58 -9.82 -9.05
C SER A 29 -11.10 -9.58 -9.00
N GLY A 30 -11.66 -9.05 -10.09
CA GLY A 30 -13.10 -8.98 -10.34
C GLY A 30 -13.91 -7.99 -9.48
N PHE A 31 -15.19 -8.30 -9.26
CA PHE A 31 -16.14 -7.48 -8.50
C PHE A 31 -15.81 -7.37 -7.00
N HIS A 32 -14.86 -8.17 -6.51
CA HIS A 32 -14.47 -8.17 -5.12
C HIS A 32 -13.77 -6.88 -4.72
N LYS A 33 -12.97 -6.24 -5.59
CA LYS A 33 -12.32 -4.95 -5.28
C LYS A 33 -13.33 -3.84 -4.93
N PRO A 34 -14.28 -3.48 -5.81
CA PRO A 34 -15.31 -2.49 -5.49
C PRO A 34 -16.21 -2.91 -4.34
N TRP A 35 -16.55 -4.20 -4.25
CA TRP A 35 -17.41 -4.70 -3.18
C TRP A 35 -16.73 -4.65 -1.81
N TRP A 36 -15.42 -4.92 -1.72
CA TRP A 36 -14.66 -4.80 -0.47
C TRP A 36 -14.60 -3.34 -0.03
N HIS A 37 -14.41 -2.41 -0.96
CA HIS A 37 -14.55 -0.98 -0.67
C HIS A 37 -15.98 -0.59 -0.25
N MET A 38 -17.02 -1.13 -0.89
CA MET A 38 -18.43 -0.85 -0.55
C MET A 38 -18.84 -1.44 0.81
N ARG A 39 -18.45 -2.68 1.10
CA ARG A 39 -18.89 -3.42 2.29
C ARG A 39 -18.07 -3.09 3.53
N HIS A 40 -16.78 -2.77 3.38
CA HIS A 40 -15.84 -2.61 4.50
C HIS A 40 -15.16 -1.23 4.53
N GLY A 41 -15.29 -0.40 3.50
CA GLY A 41 -14.66 0.92 3.46
C GLY A 41 -15.29 1.98 4.39
N GLY A 42 -16.49 1.71 4.92
CA GLY A 42 -17.07 2.48 6.01
C GLY A 42 -16.55 2.10 7.40
N ASP A 43 -15.88 0.95 7.52
CA ASP A 43 -15.46 0.32 8.77
C ASP A 43 -13.94 0.32 8.85
N LYS A 44 -13.38 1.42 9.39
CA LYS A 44 -11.94 1.73 9.42
C LYS A 44 -11.02 0.57 9.86
N PRO A 45 -11.39 -0.32 10.81
CA PRO A 45 -10.56 -1.46 11.20
C PRO A 45 -10.60 -2.63 10.20
N ARG A 46 -11.70 -2.83 9.47
CA ARG A 46 -11.91 -4.07 8.69
C ARG A 46 -11.14 -4.10 7.38
N PHE A 47 -11.01 -2.97 6.69
CA PHE A 47 -10.36 -2.96 5.38
C PHE A 47 -8.83 -3.23 5.45
N PRO A 48 -8.06 -2.64 6.38
CA PRO A 48 -6.67 -3.03 6.60
C PRO A 48 -6.51 -4.50 7.01
N ALA A 49 -7.37 -5.02 7.90
CA ALA A 49 -7.36 -6.43 8.32
C ALA A 49 -7.51 -7.39 7.14
N LEU A 50 -8.44 -7.09 6.25
CA LEU A 50 -8.66 -7.85 5.03
C LEU A 50 -7.45 -7.83 4.08
N LEU A 51 -6.75 -6.70 3.95
CA LEU A 51 -5.55 -6.59 3.14
C LEU A 51 -4.36 -7.34 3.74
N VAL A 52 -4.17 -7.24 5.05
CA VAL A 52 -3.12 -7.97 5.76
C VAL A 52 -3.38 -9.48 5.71
N ALA A 53 -4.64 -9.92 5.80
CA ALA A 53 -5.02 -11.33 5.68
C ALA A 53 -4.70 -11.93 4.31
N LEU A 54 -4.57 -11.13 3.23
CA LEU A 54 -4.13 -11.62 1.93
C LEU A 54 -2.74 -12.23 1.99
N LEU A 55 -1.86 -11.73 2.87
CA LEU A 55 -0.49 -12.25 2.99
C LEU A 55 -0.46 -13.71 3.42
N ALA A 56 -1.49 -14.21 4.10
CA ALA A 56 -1.58 -15.60 4.55
C ALA A 56 -2.03 -16.58 3.46
N VAL A 57 -2.57 -16.08 2.34
CA VAL A 57 -3.10 -16.92 1.24
C VAL A 57 -2.32 -16.75 -0.06
N LEU A 58 -1.41 -15.77 -0.11
CA LEU A 58 -0.50 -15.58 -1.22
C LEU A 58 0.72 -16.51 -1.05
N PRO A 59 1.26 -17.05 -2.15
CA PRO A 59 2.50 -17.81 -2.09
C PRO A 59 3.67 -16.91 -1.64
N ASP A 60 4.70 -17.55 -1.11
CA ASP A 60 5.96 -16.88 -0.80
C ASP A 60 6.54 -16.17 -2.03
N GLY A 61 7.24 -15.07 -1.78
CA GLY A 61 7.61 -14.16 -2.85
C GLY A 61 8.72 -13.19 -2.49
N LEU A 62 8.96 -12.29 -3.42
CA LEU A 62 9.92 -11.20 -3.30
C LEU A 62 9.20 -9.89 -3.60
N SER A 63 9.35 -8.89 -2.74
CA SER A 63 8.91 -7.52 -3.01
C SER A 63 10.10 -6.66 -3.37
N LEU A 64 10.16 -6.18 -4.61
CA LEU A 64 11.12 -5.19 -5.09
C LEU A 64 10.40 -3.86 -5.29
N VAL A 65 10.61 -2.95 -4.34
CA VAL A 65 9.95 -1.66 -4.26
C VAL A 65 10.71 -0.60 -5.04
N ASP A 66 10.03 0.01 -6.00
CA ASP A 66 10.54 1.15 -6.77
C ASP A 66 10.30 2.47 -6.01
N GLY A 67 11.39 3.04 -5.51
CA GLY A 67 11.47 4.36 -4.90
C GLY A 67 12.37 5.31 -5.67
N VAL A 68 12.68 5.07 -6.95
CA VAL A 68 13.56 5.98 -7.72
C VAL A 68 12.89 7.36 -7.83
N VAL A 69 11.64 7.36 -8.29
CA VAL A 69 10.74 8.52 -8.22
C VAL A 69 9.48 8.12 -7.46
N ALA A 70 9.42 8.50 -6.19
CA ALA A 70 8.24 8.32 -5.37
C ALA A 70 7.16 9.37 -5.72
N MET A 71 6.01 9.27 -5.06
CA MET A 71 4.98 10.31 -5.06
C MET A 71 4.68 10.71 -3.62
N HIS A 72 4.82 11.97 -3.25
CA HIS A 72 4.53 12.46 -1.90
C HIS A 72 3.28 13.37 -1.89
N GLU A 73 3.01 14.03 -0.76
CA GLU A 73 1.85 14.89 -0.52
C GLU A 73 0.52 14.15 -0.69
N SER A 74 -0.25 14.49 -1.74
CA SER A 74 -1.66 14.10 -1.86
C SER A 74 -1.92 12.94 -2.85
N GLY A 75 -0.99 11.98 -2.90
CA GLY A 75 -1.12 10.75 -3.69
C GLY A 75 -2.36 9.90 -3.31
N PRO A 76 -2.90 9.07 -4.23
CA PRO A 76 -2.24 8.59 -5.45
C PRO A 76 -2.61 9.35 -6.74
N VAL A 77 -3.49 10.36 -6.67
CA VAL A 77 -3.99 11.09 -7.86
C VAL A 77 -3.43 12.50 -7.96
N HIS A 78 -3.26 13.19 -6.83
CA HIS A 78 -2.88 14.61 -6.77
C HIS A 78 -1.54 14.81 -6.05
N GLY A 79 -0.71 13.75 -5.99
CA GLY A 79 0.61 13.85 -5.36
C GLY A 79 1.67 14.36 -6.32
N GLU A 80 2.74 14.90 -5.76
CA GLU A 80 3.89 15.42 -6.51
C GLU A 80 5.00 14.36 -6.62
N PRO A 81 5.77 14.35 -7.73
CA PRO A 81 6.93 13.47 -7.86
C PRO A 81 7.99 13.84 -6.85
N TYR A 82 8.57 12.83 -6.20
CA TYR A 82 9.60 13.00 -5.19
C TYR A 82 10.85 12.15 -5.53
N PRO A 83 12.04 12.75 -5.69
CA PRO A 83 13.26 12.04 -6.11
C PRO A 83 13.90 11.28 -4.93
N LEU A 84 13.24 10.22 -4.45
CA LEU A 84 13.72 9.43 -3.31
C LEU A 84 15.00 8.64 -3.64
N GLY A 85 15.18 8.22 -4.90
CA GLY A 85 16.47 7.73 -5.40
C GLY A 85 16.92 6.37 -4.88
N LEU A 86 15.99 5.48 -4.48
CA LEU A 86 16.34 4.15 -3.96
C LEU A 86 15.46 3.03 -4.50
N LEU A 87 15.97 1.81 -4.36
CA LEU A 87 15.20 0.58 -4.46
C LEU A 87 15.25 -0.13 -3.12
N ALA A 88 14.18 -0.82 -2.74
CA ALA A 88 14.17 -1.65 -1.54
C ALA A 88 13.67 -3.05 -1.88
N CYS A 89 14.21 -4.08 -1.23
CA CYS A 89 13.87 -5.45 -1.54
C CYS A 89 13.82 -6.31 -0.28
N ALA A 90 12.80 -7.15 -0.16
CA ALA A 90 12.74 -8.20 0.87
C ALA A 90 11.79 -9.33 0.47
N THR A 91 12.00 -10.51 1.04
CA THR A 91 11.05 -11.63 0.95
C THR A 91 9.85 -11.44 1.86
N ASN A 92 10.01 -10.71 2.97
CA ASN A 92 8.91 -10.30 3.83
C ASN A 92 8.43 -8.88 3.45
N PRO A 93 7.18 -8.73 2.94
CA PRO A 93 6.65 -7.43 2.54
C PRO A 93 6.42 -6.47 3.71
N VAL A 94 6.15 -6.99 4.91
CA VAL A 94 6.02 -6.17 6.11
C VAL A 94 7.39 -5.62 6.53
N ALA A 95 8.45 -6.42 6.39
CA ALA A 95 9.81 -5.98 6.70
C ALA A 95 10.27 -4.82 5.79
N VAL A 96 10.04 -4.92 4.47
CA VAL A 96 10.39 -3.81 3.55
C VAL A 96 9.52 -2.58 3.80
N ASP A 97 8.24 -2.76 4.14
CA ASP A 97 7.37 -1.63 4.51
C ASP A 97 7.86 -0.94 5.79
N THR A 98 8.28 -1.69 6.81
CA THR A 98 8.86 -1.15 8.06
C THR A 98 10.14 -0.37 7.79
N ALA A 99 11.05 -0.91 6.98
CA ALA A 99 12.28 -0.22 6.60
C ALA A 99 11.99 1.07 5.84
N LEU A 100 11.08 1.04 4.86
CA LEU A 100 10.71 2.21 4.08
C LEU A 100 9.99 3.27 4.90
N LEU A 101 9.15 2.90 5.87
CA LEU A 101 8.53 3.87 6.78
C LEU A 101 9.60 4.65 7.57
N ALA A 102 10.65 3.97 8.03
CA ALA A 102 11.78 4.62 8.69
C ALA A 102 12.57 5.55 7.73
N VAL A 103 12.85 5.09 6.50
CA VAL A 103 13.49 5.92 5.47
C VAL A 103 12.66 7.17 5.15
N LEU A 104 11.34 7.03 5.04
CA LEU A 104 10.44 8.13 4.69
C LEU A 104 10.16 9.08 5.86
N GLY A 105 10.67 8.80 7.06
CA GLY A 105 10.36 9.58 8.27
C GLY A 105 8.88 9.51 8.66
N VAL A 106 8.18 8.44 8.29
CA VAL A 106 6.74 8.25 8.58
C VAL A 106 6.58 7.36 9.79
N ASP A 107 5.92 7.87 10.84
CA ASP A 107 5.54 7.05 11.99
C ASP A 107 4.71 5.82 11.54
N PRO A 108 5.20 4.59 11.80
CA PRO A 108 4.52 3.37 11.38
C PRO A 108 3.08 3.23 11.91
N GLU A 109 2.77 3.80 13.09
CA GLU A 109 1.43 3.77 13.67
C GLU A 109 0.40 4.59 12.88
N LEU A 110 0.87 5.51 12.02
CA LEU A 110 0.02 6.27 11.09
C LEU A 110 -0.36 5.46 9.84
N SER A 111 0.29 4.33 9.58
CA SER A 111 -0.02 3.40 8.49
C SER A 111 -1.02 2.33 8.94
N PRO A 112 -2.28 2.34 8.44
CA PRO A 112 -3.27 1.36 8.87
C PRO A 112 -2.88 -0.10 8.61
N LEU A 113 -2.14 -0.35 7.52
CA LEU A 113 -1.67 -1.69 7.15
C LEU A 113 -0.57 -2.17 8.08
N TRP A 114 0.40 -1.31 8.38
CA TRP A 114 1.48 -1.66 9.28
C TRP A 114 0.96 -1.90 10.70
N ARG A 115 0.07 -1.01 11.20
CA ARG A 115 -0.55 -1.17 12.52
C ARG A 115 -1.34 -2.47 12.63
N GLU A 116 -2.05 -2.83 11.57
CA GLU A 116 -2.78 -4.10 11.53
C GLU A 116 -1.82 -5.30 11.52
N ALA A 117 -0.76 -5.26 10.72
CA ALA A 117 0.28 -6.31 10.71
C ALA A 117 0.90 -6.50 12.11
N ARG A 118 1.17 -5.40 12.82
CA ARG A 118 1.64 -5.43 14.22
C ARG A 118 0.58 -6.01 15.15
N ARG A 119 -0.68 -5.61 15.02
CA ARG A 119 -1.80 -6.08 15.86
C ARG A 119 -1.99 -7.60 15.76
N VAL A 120 -1.81 -8.19 14.58
CA VAL A 120 -1.92 -9.65 14.36
C VAL A 120 -0.59 -10.40 14.54
N GLY A 121 0.49 -9.71 14.94
CA GLY A 121 1.77 -10.33 15.27
C GLY A 121 2.57 -10.84 14.06
N LEU A 122 2.44 -10.19 12.89
CA LEU A 122 3.26 -10.57 11.74
C LEU A 122 4.75 -10.21 11.94
N PRO A 123 5.67 -11.06 11.46
CA PRO A 123 7.09 -10.77 11.50
C PRO A 123 7.43 -9.56 10.61
N GLY A 124 8.53 -8.89 10.94
CA GLY A 124 9.02 -7.72 10.19
C GLY A 124 8.38 -6.39 10.60
N THR A 125 7.57 -6.37 11.66
CA THR A 125 6.99 -5.15 12.26
C THR A 125 7.95 -4.46 13.24
N ARG A 126 9.15 -5.01 13.42
CA ARG A 126 10.13 -4.54 14.39
C ARG A 126 11.44 -4.24 13.68
N LEU A 127 11.78 -2.95 13.63
CA LEU A 127 12.95 -2.47 12.89
C LEU A 127 14.26 -3.03 13.45
N ASP A 128 14.33 -3.25 14.77
CA ASP A 128 15.45 -3.85 15.49
C ASP A 128 15.67 -5.34 15.21
N GLU A 129 14.67 -6.02 14.64
CA GLU A 129 14.75 -7.43 14.23
C GLU A 129 15.15 -7.58 12.74
N LEU A 130 15.27 -6.46 12.01
CA LEU A 130 15.64 -6.47 10.59
C LEU A 130 17.16 -6.39 10.42
N HIS A 131 17.68 -7.13 9.44
CA HIS A 131 19.10 -7.17 9.14
C HIS A 131 19.44 -6.28 7.95
N PHE A 132 20.36 -5.33 8.16
CA PHE A 132 20.87 -4.43 7.14
C PHE A 132 22.40 -4.52 7.12
N PRO A 133 23.00 -5.23 6.15
CA PRO A 133 24.43 -5.55 6.18
C PRO A 133 25.34 -4.33 5.95
N GLU A 134 24.88 -3.35 5.16
CA GLU A 134 25.71 -2.22 4.72
C GLU A 134 25.28 -0.88 5.33
N ALA A 135 23.99 -0.55 5.27
CA ALA A 135 23.45 0.72 5.73
C ALA A 135 22.08 0.53 6.37
N ALA A 136 21.85 1.19 7.51
CA ALA A 136 20.56 1.16 8.18
C ALA A 136 19.58 2.12 7.49
N PRO A 137 18.26 1.91 7.65
CA PRO A 137 17.24 2.84 7.13
C PRO A 137 17.42 4.29 7.60
N ALA A 138 18.00 4.49 8.79
CA ALA A 138 18.32 5.82 9.31
C ALA A 138 19.35 6.58 8.47
N ASP A 139 20.30 5.86 7.85
CA ASP A 139 21.36 6.45 7.01
C ASP A 139 20.81 6.95 5.66
N LEU A 140 19.66 6.40 5.26
CA LEU A 140 18.96 6.74 4.02
C LEU A 140 17.76 7.68 4.26
N ALA A 141 17.53 8.10 5.50
CA ALA A 141 16.32 8.79 5.90
C ALA A 141 16.19 10.18 5.26
N VAL A 142 15.01 10.46 4.72
CA VAL A 142 14.63 11.76 4.18
C VAL A 142 13.79 12.55 5.19
N ARG A 143 13.73 13.88 5.02
CA ARG A 143 13.06 14.78 5.99
C ARG A 143 11.89 15.57 5.40
N ASP A 144 11.77 15.57 4.08
CA ASP A 144 10.86 16.36 3.27
C ASP A 144 9.86 15.50 2.47
N PHE A 145 9.80 14.20 2.75
CA PHE A 145 8.72 13.35 2.26
C PHE A 145 7.43 13.60 3.03
N VAL A 146 6.43 14.16 2.36
CA VAL A 146 5.15 14.53 2.99
C VAL A 146 4.10 13.45 2.75
N VAL A 147 3.34 13.12 3.80
CA VAL A 147 2.17 12.24 3.73
C VAL A 147 0.91 12.98 4.22
N PRO A 148 -0.30 12.59 3.76
CA PRO A 148 -1.53 13.30 4.12
C PRO A 148 -1.79 13.29 5.61
N ALA A 149 -1.86 14.47 6.27
CA ALA A 149 -2.09 14.58 7.71
C ALA A 149 -3.34 13.81 8.17
N THR A 150 -4.44 13.95 7.44
CA THR A 150 -5.71 13.26 7.69
C THR A 150 -5.98 12.23 6.59
N LEU A 151 -6.55 11.09 6.98
CA LEU A 151 -6.93 10.05 6.03
C LEU A 151 -8.37 10.26 5.57
N ASN A 152 -8.56 10.28 4.25
CA ASN A 152 -9.88 10.26 3.63
C ASN A 152 -10.62 8.97 3.98
N PRO A 153 -11.96 9.03 4.16
CA PRO A 153 -12.75 7.83 4.37
C PRO A 153 -12.56 6.86 3.20
N ILE A 154 -12.56 5.56 3.51
CA ILE A 154 -12.45 4.48 2.51
C ILE A 154 -13.82 4.29 1.81
N ARG A 155 -14.65 5.32 1.69
CA ARG A 155 -15.97 5.23 1.07
C ARG A 155 -15.85 5.40 -0.43
N PHE A 156 -16.21 4.36 -1.18
CA PHE A 156 -16.44 4.47 -2.62
C PHE A 156 -17.84 5.03 -2.85
N ASN A 157 -17.98 6.04 -3.72
CA ASN A 157 -19.29 6.62 -4.03
C ASN A 157 -20.11 5.62 -4.90
N PRO A 158 -21.24 5.07 -4.41
CA PRO A 158 -22.02 4.06 -5.12
C PRO A 158 -22.58 4.57 -6.46
N PHE A 159 -22.86 5.87 -6.57
CA PHE A 159 -23.28 6.48 -7.84
C PHE A 159 -22.18 6.47 -8.89
N ARG A 160 -20.91 6.70 -8.50
CA ARG A 160 -19.77 6.61 -9.45
C ARG A 160 -19.56 5.17 -9.90
N PHE A 161 -19.80 4.18 -9.04
CA PHE A 161 -19.71 2.78 -9.42
C PHE A 161 -20.84 2.39 -10.40
N ALA A 162 -22.09 2.70 -10.08
CA ALA A 162 -23.23 2.43 -10.96
C ALA A 162 -23.05 3.09 -12.33
N LYS A 163 -22.65 4.36 -12.37
CA LYS A 163 -22.36 5.09 -13.62
C LYS A 163 -21.23 4.44 -14.43
N ASN A 164 -20.14 4.01 -13.78
CA ASN A 164 -19.01 3.36 -14.47
C ASN A 164 -19.33 1.92 -14.91
N SER A 165 -20.15 1.19 -14.16
CA SER A 165 -20.62 -0.15 -14.53
C SER A 165 -21.61 -0.08 -15.69
N LEU A 166 -22.53 0.89 -15.68
CA LEU A 166 -23.42 1.16 -16.81
C LEU A 166 -22.62 1.57 -18.05
N ARG A 167 -21.61 2.44 -17.89
CA ARG A 167 -20.71 2.82 -18.99
C ARG A 167 -19.95 1.62 -19.56
N ARG A 168 -19.48 0.68 -18.72
CA ARG A 168 -18.84 -0.57 -19.18
C ARG A 168 -19.82 -1.51 -19.87
N LEU A 169 -21.07 -1.58 -19.41
CA LEU A 169 -22.13 -2.37 -20.05
C LEU A 169 -22.47 -1.80 -21.42
N VAL A 170 -22.63 -0.48 -21.52
CA VAL A 170 -22.85 0.24 -22.78
C VAL A 170 -21.68 -0.01 -23.74
N LEU A 171 -20.43 0.16 -23.30
CA LEU A 171 -19.25 -0.09 -24.14
C LEU A 171 -19.18 -1.55 -24.66
N ARG A 172 -19.55 -2.53 -23.83
CA ARG A 172 -19.64 -3.95 -24.24
C ARG A 172 -20.77 -4.22 -25.23
N LEU A 173 -21.88 -3.48 -25.13
CA LEU A 173 -23.03 -3.61 -26.03
C LEU A 173 -22.83 -2.84 -27.35
N THR A 174 -22.01 -1.77 -27.34
CA THR A 174 -21.74 -0.93 -28.51
C THR A 174 -20.49 -1.33 -29.30
N GLY A 175 -19.79 -2.41 -28.93
CA GLY A 175 -18.76 -3.05 -29.75
C GLY A 175 -17.60 -2.13 -30.19
N ASN A 176 -16.87 -1.56 -29.23
CA ASN A 176 -15.51 -1.06 -29.43
C ASN A 176 -14.58 -1.66 -28.37
#